data_AF-H1PRD5-F1
#
_entry.id   AF-H1PRD5-F1
#
_cell.length_a   1.000
_cell.length_b   1.000
_cell.length_c   1.000
_cell.angle_alpha   90.00
_cell.angle_beta   90.00
_cell.angle_gamma   90.00
#
_symmetry.space_group_name_H-M   'P 1'
#
loop_
_entity.id
_entity.type
_entity.pdbx_description
1 polymer ?
#
loop_
_entity_poly.entity_id
_entity_poly.type
_entity_poly.pdbx_seq_one_letter_code
_entity_poly.pdbx_strand_id
1 'polypeptide(L)'
;MSNRNFLYPFTGIVGQEKMKEALVLNIINPALGGVLIRGEKGTAKSTLVRGLASLLAERNENHCEFHCDPEKPDEFCDECLKKYKAGEEIQIIQGKMKVVNLPISATEDRVVGTLDIEHAIKNGEKKFEKGILAQSNRNILYVDEINLLDDHIVDVLLDSAAMGVNSIEREGISFSHPAKFVLVGTMNPEEGDLRPQLLDRFGLVVDVAGEKETSKRVEVVKRRLEFEADPEKFIKKYEKDENELKEKIEKSKKILKNVKCSDEMYEIAAKISIALNVDGHRADISVIKTAITIAAYEGREDVSKKDMLRAAVLTLPHRMRKTPFEDGVLEESKLEKLIESL
;
A
#
# COMPACT_ATOMS: atom_id res chain seq x y z
N MET A 1 -27.58 16.67 -12.71
CA MET A 1 -27.27 16.57 -11.26
C MET A 1 -25.82 16.13 -11.14
N SER A 2 -24.94 17.04 -10.74
CA SER A 2 -23.53 16.72 -10.52
C SER A 2 -23.44 15.70 -9.40
N ASN A 3 -23.13 14.45 -9.73
CA ASN A 3 -22.97 13.38 -8.76
C ASN A 3 -21.71 13.70 -7.92
N ARG A 4 -21.85 14.55 -6.89
CA ARG A 4 -20.80 14.77 -5.90
C ARG A 4 -20.67 13.46 -5.12
N ASN A 5 -19.76 12.59 -5.55
CA ASN A 5 -19.35 11.45 -4.76
C ASN A 5 -18.57 11.97 -3.55
N PHE A 6 -19.28 12.22 -2.45
CA PHE A 6 -18.66 12.51 -1.16
C PHE A 6 -17.95 11.25 -0.66
N LEU A 7 -16.68 11.40 -0.29
CA LEU A 7 -15.91 10.35 0.33
C LEU A 7 -16.01 10.48 1.85
N TYR A 8 -16.06 9.34 2.53
CA TYR A 8 -16.09 9.31 3.98
C TYR A 8 -14.69 9.66 4.51
N PRO A 9 -14.55 10.63 5.44
CA PRO A 9 -13.24 11.09 5.92
C PRO A 9 -12.50 9.97 6.66
N PHE A 10 -11.20 9.86 6.43
CA PHE A 10 -10.38 8.76 6.96
C PHE A 10 -10.37 8.74 8.49
N THR A 11 -10.23 9.92 9.10
CA THR A 11 -10.21 10.12 10.55
C THR A 11 -11.59 9.92 11.19
N GLY A 12 -12.66 9.98 10.41
CA GLY A 12 -14.03 9.74 10.87
C GLY A 12 -14.34 8.26 11.13
N ILE A 13 -13.54 7.33 10.59
CA ILE A 13 -13.76 5.89 10.74
C ILE A 13 -13.41 5.46 12.18
N VAL A 14 -14.33 4.74 12.83
CA VAL A 14 -14.16 4.28 14.21
C VAL A 14 -13.36 2.99 14.25
N GLY A 15 -12.38 2.90 15.14
CA GLY A 15 -11.55 1.71 15.32
C GLY A 15 -10.66 1.42 14.12
N GLN A 16 -10.36 0.14 13.90
CA GLN A 16 -9.47 -0.34 12.82
C GLN A 16 -8.06 0.28 12.88
N GLU A 17 -7.55 0.53 14.09
CA GLU A 17 -6.29 1.28 14.29
C GLU A 17 -5.09 0.62 13.60
N LYS A 18 -4.96 -0.71 13.67
CA LYS A 18 -3.90 -1.45 12.97
C LYS A 18 -3.97 -1.29 11.45
N MET A 19 -5.19 -1.27 10.89
CA MET A 19 -5.40 -1.11 9.45
C MET A 19 -5.09 0.32 9.01
N LYS A 20 -5.52 1.33 9.78
CA LYS A 20 -5.17 2.73 9.55
C LYS A 20 -3.67 2.94 9.57
N GLU A 21 -3.01 2.40 10.60
CA GLU A 21 -1.56 2.47 10.76
C GLU A 21 -0.84 1.83 9.57
N ALA A 22 -1.15 0.58 9.22
CA ALA A 22 -0.49 -0.12 8.12
C ALA A 22 -0.61 0.61 6.77
N LEU A 23 -1.79 1.18 6.50
CA LEU A 23 -2.01 1.97 5.28
C LEU A 23 -1.23 3.29 5.30
N VAL A 24 -1.25 4.01 6.42
CA VAL A 24 -0.48 5.26 6.57
C VAL A 24 1.02 5.00 6.43
N LEU A 25 1.54 3.94 7.05
CA LEU A 25 2.94 3.55 6.93
C LEU A 25 3.33 3.23 5.48
N ASN A 26 2.47 2.53 4.73
CA ASN A 26 2.71 2.23 3.31
C ASN A 26 2.65 3.48 2.41
N ILE A 27 1.84 4.49 2.77
CA ILE A 27 1.87 5.78 2.06
C ILE A 27 3.17 6.54 2.34
N ILE A 28 3.68 6.49 3.57
CA ILE A 28 4.95 7.14 3.95
C ILE A 28 6.12 6.44 3.26
N ASN A 29 6.11 5.11 3.23
CA ASN A 29 7.14 4.28 2.65
C ASN A 29 6.54 3.17 1.77
N PRO A 30 6.35 3.43 0.45
CA PRO A 30 5.84 2.42 -0.48
C PRO A 30 6.74 1.18 -0.60
N ALA A 31 8.03 1.29 -0.25
CA ALA A 31 8.99 0.18 -0.28
C ALA A 31 8.79 -0.85 0.85
N LEU A 32 7.74 -0.69 1.67
CA LEU A 32 7.32 -1.70 2.64
C LEU A 32 6.73 -2.95 1.96
N GLY A 33 6.22 -2.85 0.72
CA GLY A 33 5.75 -4.01 -0.04
C GLY A 33 4.23 -4.26 0.04
N GLY A 34 3.45 -3.19 0.24
CA GLY A 34 1.99 -3.25 0.23
C GLY A 34 1.37 -3.72 1.56
N VAL A 35 0.03 -3.69 1.60
CA VAL A 35 -0.79 -4.12 2.73
C VAL A 35 -1.79 -5.15 2.27
N LEU A 36 -1.86 -6.29 2.97
CA LEU A 36 -2.95 -7.25 2.84
C LEU A 36 -3.88 -7.14 4.05
N ILE A 37 -5.17 -6.93 3.78
CA ILE A 37 -6.20 -6.72 4.79
C ILE A 37 -7.14 -7.92 4.81
N ARG A 38 -6.99 -8.76 5.82
CA ARG A 38 -7.81 -9.95 6.04
C ARG A 38 -9.02 -9.60 6.90
N GLY A 39 -10.21 -10.05 6.53
CA GLY A 39 -11.37 -9.86 7.38
C GLY A 39 -12.71 -10.08 6.68
N GLU A 40 -13.78 -9.97 7.44
CA GLU A 40 -15.14 -10.15 6.95
C GLU A 40 -15.61 -8.95 6.11
N LYS A 41 -16.69 -9.17 5.35
CA LYS A 41 -17.40 -8.11 4.62
C LYS A 41 -18.02 -7.12 5.61
N GLY A 42 -18.13 -5.85 5.22
CA GLY A 42 -18.72 -4.80 6.07
C GLY A 42 -17.79 -4.16 7.10
N THR A 43 -16.49 -4.44 7.05
CA THR A 43 -15.47 -3.86 7.96
C THR A 43 -14.86 -2.54 7.47
N ALA A 44 -15.51 -1.86 6.53
CA ALA A 44 -15.10 -0.57 5.95
C ALA A 44 -13.74 -0.56 5.22
N LYS A 45 -13.24 -1.73 4.77
CA LYS A 45 -11.91 -1.84 4.15
C LYS A 45 -11.71 -0.88 2.97
N SER A 46 -12.63 -0.95 2.02
CA SER A 46 -12.60 -0.16 0.79
C SER A 46 -12.95 1.33 1.03
N THR A 47 -13.70 1.62 2.09
CA THR A 47 -14.01 3.00 2.53
C THR A 47 -12.76 3.68 3.07
N LEU A 48 -11.98 2.98 3.89
CA LEU A 48 -10.78 3.51 4.52
C LEU A 48 -9.68 3.80 3.50
N VAL A 49 -9.47 2.91 2.53
CA VAL A 49 -8.49 3.12 1.44
C VAL A 49 -8.86 4.34 0.59
N ARG A 50 -10.16 4.51 0.26
CA ARG A 50 -10.61 5.67 -0.52
C ARG A 50 -10.54 6.98 0.27
N GLY A 51 -10.90 6.95 1.56
CA GLY A 51 -10.74 8.10 2.47
C GLY A 51 -9.27 8.51 2.61
N LEU A 52 -8.35 7.55 2.66
CA LEU A 52 -6.91 7.83 2.69
C LEU A 52 -6.45 8.52 1.41
N ALA A 53 -6.87 8.05 0.23
CA ALA A 53 -6.50 8.69 -1.03
C ALA A 53 -6.97 10.15 -1.12
N SER A 54 -8.15 10.48 -0.60
CA SER A 54 -8.66 11.86 -0.59
C SER A 54 -7.93 12.78 0.38
N LEU A 55 -7.31 12.23 1.43
CA LEU A 55 -6.54 12.97 2.42
C LEU A 55 -5.20 13.50 1.87
N LEU A 56 -4.62 12.80 0.88
CA LEU A 56 -3.26 13.07 0.41
C LEU A 56 -3.16 14.35 -0.40
N ALA A 57 -1.99 14.97 -0.33
CA ALA A 57 -1.73 16.25 -0.99
C ALA A 57 -1.77 16.14 -2.52
N GLU A 58 -2.07 17.28 -3.15
CA GLU A 58 -1.80 17.47 -4.57
C GLU A 58 -0.29 17.34 -4.82
N ARG A 59 0.06 16.81 -5.99
CA ARG A 59 1.44 16.60 -6.40
C ARG A 59 1.67 17.07 -7.82
N ASN A 60 2.89 17.47 -8.09
CA ASN A 60 3.34 17.70 -9.45
C ASN A 60 3.48 16.37 -10.19
N GLU A 61 2.99 16.32 -11.43
CA GLU A 61 3.18 15.19 -12.33
C GLU A 61 3.43 15.68 -13.75
N ASN A 62 4.31 14.97 -14.47
CA ASN A 62 4.51 15.21 -15.89
C ASN A 62 3.20 14.91 -16.63
N HIS A 63 2.86 15.74 -17.61
CA HIS A 63 1.77 15.49 -18.53
C HIS A 63 2.17 14.38 -19.51
N CYS A 64 2.14 13.15 -19.00
CA CYS A 64 2.42 11.94 -19.73
C CYS A 64 1.46 10.84 -19.30
N GLU A 65 1.53 9.73 -20.02
CA GLU A 65 0.65 8.59 -19.86
C GLU A 65 0.74 7.89 -18.50
N PHE A 66 1.88 8.06 -17.81
CA PHE A 66 2.24 7.37 -16.57
C PHE A 66 2.34 8.32 -15.37
N HIS A 67 2.00 9.61 -15.53
CA HIS A 67 2.04 10.60 -14.44
C HIS A 67 3.43 10.68 -13.74
N CYS A 68 4.52 10.62 -14.51
CA CYS A 68 5.89 10.55 -13.98
C CYS A 68 6.20 11.71 -13.00
N ASP A 69 7.06 11.45 -12.02
CA ASP A 69 7.45 12.44 -11.03
C ASP A 69 8.50 13.42 -11.59
N PRO A 70 8.19 14.71 -11.82
CA PRO A 70 9.10 15.66 -12.47
C PRO A 70 10.45 15.81 -11.75
N GLU A 71 10.50 15.53 -10.44
CA GLU A 71 11.71 15.65 -9.62
C GLU A 71 12.61 14.40 -9.68
N LYS A 72 12.18 13.33 -10.34
CA LYS A 72 12.90 12.06 -10.40
C LYS A 72 13.07 11.54 -11.84
N PRO A 73 14.07 12.04 -12.57
CA PRO A 73 14.36 11.58 -13.93
C PRO A 73 14.67 10.07 -14.04
N ASP A 74 15.22 9.47 -12.97
CA ASP A 74 15.49 8.02 -12.91
C ASP A 74 14.22 7.15 -12.91
N GLU A 75 13.05 7.75 -12.67
CA GLU A 75 11.74 7.09 -12.65
C GLU A 75 10.86 7.49 -13.85
N PHE A 76 11.44 8.13 -14.87
CA PHE A 76 10.72 8.53 -16.07
C PHE A 76 10.35 7.32 -16.95
N CYS A 77 9.19 7.40 -17.60
CA CYS A 77 8.90 6.57 -18.76
C CYS A 77 9.79 6.96 -19.95
N ASP A 78 9.85 6.10 -20.96
CA ASP A 78 10.68 6.30 -22.15
C ASP A 78 10.44 7.66 -22.83
N GLU A 79 9.19 8.11 -22.91
CA GLU A 79 8.85 9.40 -23.53
C GLU A 79 9.38 10.59 -22.72
N CYS A 80 9.14 10.60 -21.40
CA CYS A 80 9.66 11.64 -20.51
C CYS A 80 11.19 11.65 -20.52
N LEU A 81 11.82 10.47 -20.52
CA LEU A 81 13.28 10.35 -20.55
C LEU A 81 13.88 10.87 -21.86
N LYS A 82 13.24 10.60 -23.01
CA LYS A 82 13.66 11.16 -24.30
C LYS A 82 13.59 12.69 -24.31
N LYS A 83 12.46 13.27 -23.89
CA LYS A 83 12.29 14.73 -23.80
C LYS A 83 13.31 15.36 -22.86
N TYR A 84 13.50 14.77 -21.69
CA TYR A 84 14.48 15.22 -20.71
C TYR A 84 15.91 15.23 -21.26
N LYS A 85 16.33 14.16 -21.95
CA LYS A 85 17.66 14.07 -22.58
C LYS A 85 17.83 15.04 -23.76
N ALA A 86 16.76 15.34 -24.48
CA ALA A 86 16.76 16.32 -25.56
C ALA A 86 16.74 17.78 -25.07
N GLY A 87 16.56 18.01 -23.76
CA GLY A 87 16.38 19.34 -23.19
C GLY A 87 15.02 19.98 -23.54
N GLU A 88 14.03 19.16 -23.93
CA GLU A 88 12.68 19.61 -24.23
C GLU A 88 11.89 19.85 -22.94
N GLU A 89 11.02 20.87 -22.95
CA GLU A 89 10.13 21.13 -21.83
C GLU A 89 9.05 20.04 -21.71
N ILE A 90 8.94 19.45 -20.53
CA ILE A 90 7.85 18.55 -20.17
C ILE A 90 6.83 19.36 -19.38
N GLN A 91 5.61 19.45 -19.90
CA GLN A 91 4.52 20.15 -19.20
C GLN A 91 4.24 19.47 -17.85
N ILE A 92 4.21 20.25 -16.77
CA ILE A 92 3.88 19.79 -15.42
C ILE A 92 2.43 20.18 -15.10
N ILE A 93 1.67 19.24 -14.56
CA ILE A 93 0.28 19.44 -14.11
C ILE A 93 0.14 19.09 -12.62
N GLN A 94 -0.90 19.61 -11.98
CA GLN A 94 -1.29 19.20 -10.63
C GLN A 94 -2.16 17.95 -10.69
N GLY A 95 -1.69 16.88 -10.07
CA GLY A 95 -2.39 15.62 -9.90
C GLY A 95 -2.80 15.36 -8.45
N LYS A 96 -3.76 14.46 -8.27
CA LYS A 96 -4.13 13.88 -6.97
C LYS A 96 -3.91 12.39 -7.01
N MET A 97 -3.51 11.82 -5.87
CA MET A 97 -3.47 10.37 -5.72
C MET A 97 -4.89 9.81 -5.88
N LYS A 98 -5.01 8.74 -6.66
CA LYS A 98 -6.28 8.05 -6.93
C LYS A 98 -6.20 6.61 -6.44
N VAL A 99 -7.37 6.01 -6.24
CA VAL A 99 -7.50 4.56 -6.05
C VAL A 99 -7.86 3.95 -7.39
N VAL A 100 -6.96 3.14 -7.95
CA VAL A 100 -7.19 2.33 -9.13
C VAL A 100 -7.65 0.96 -8.65
N ASN A 101 -8.82 0.51 -9.11
CA ASN A 101 -9.39 -0.77 -8.67
C ASN A 101 -9.06 -1.84 -9.73
N LEU A 102 -8.55 -2.98 -9.29
CA LEU A 102 -8.41 -4.17 -10.11
C LEU A 102 -9.66 -5.06 -9.96
N PRO A 103 -10.43 -5.29 -11.02
CA PRO A 103 -11.54 -6.25 -10.96
C PRO A 103 -11.01 -7.68 -10.88
N ILE A 104 -11.76 -8.55 -10.20
CA ILE A 104 -11.41 -9.97 -10.02
C ILE A 104 -11.30 -10.70 -11.37
N SER A 105 -12.11 -10.31 -12.36
CA SER A 105 -12.10 -10.88 -13.72
C SER A 105 -11.13 -10.21 -14.69
N ALA A 106 -10.11 -9.51 -14.19
CA ALA A 106 -9.11 -8.88 -15.06
C ALA A 106 -8.26 -9.94 -15.76
N THR A 107 -8.08 -9.80 -17.07
CA THR A 107 -7.09 -10.57 -17.82
C THR A 107 -5.69 -9.99 -17.61
N GLU A 108 -4.65 -10.80 -17.77
CA GLU A 108 -3.25 -10.35 -17.73
C GLU A 108 -3.02 -9.10 -18.59
N ASP A 109 -3.46 -9.13 -19.85
CA ASP A 109 -3.43 -8.02 -20.81
C ASP A 109 -4.01 -6.71 -20.26
N ARG A 110 -5.09 -6.79 -19.48
CA ARG A 110 -5.70 -5.60 -18.88
C ARG A 110 -4.94 -5.12 -17.66
N VAL A 111 -4.20 -6.00 -16.98
CA VAL A 111 -3.34 -5.66 -15.84
C VAL A 111 -2.05 -5.02 -16.31
N VAL A 112 -1.27 -5.73 -17.13
CA VAL A 112 0.05 -5.28 -17.58
C VAL A 112 -0.03 -4.31 -18.74
N GLY A 113 -1.02 -4.44 -19.62
CA GLY A 113 -1.14 -3.71 -20.87
C GLY A 113 -0.77 -4.58 -22.07
N THR A 114 -1.06 -4.10 -23.27
CA THR A 114 -0.76 -4.82 -24.51
C THR A 114 0.03 -3.94 -25.47
N LEU A 115 0.76 -4.59 -26.38
CA LEU A 115 1.42 -3.92 -27.49
C LEU A 115 0.57 -4.16 -28.73
N ASP A 116 0.18 -3.10 -29.43
CA ASP A 116 -0.49 -3.18 -30.73
C ASP A 116 0.56 -3.51 -31.80
N ILE A 117 0.77 -4.81 -31.98
CA ILE A 117 1.76 -5.38 -32.89
C ILE A 117 1.41 -5.06 -34.34
N GLU A 118 0.13 -5.07 -34.71
CA GLU A 118 -0.28 -4.74 -36.07
C GLU A 118 0.13 -3.33 -36.45
N HIS A 119 -0.05 -2.37 -35.54
CA HIS A 119 0.39 -0.99 -35.73
C HIS A 119 1.93 -0.89 -35.78
N ALA A 120 2.63 -1.63 -34.92
CA ALA A 120 4.09 -1.67 -34.91
C ALA A 120 4.69 -2.20 -36.21
N ILE A 121 4.08 -3.23 -36.81
CA ILE A 121 4.54 -3.80 -38.09
C ILE A 121 4.18 -2.90 -39.27
N LYS A 122 2.96 -2.32 -39.30
CA LYS A 122 2.48 -1.49 -40.42
C LYS A 122 3.13 -0.11 -40.47
N ASN A 123 3.30 0.54 -39.32
CA ASN A 123 3.75 1.93 -39.23
C ASN A 123 5.16 2.10 -38.65
N GLY A 124 5.78 1.02 -38.15
CA GLY A 124 7.06 1.09 -37.44
C GLY A 124 6.97 1.74 -36.05
N GLU A 125 5.79 2.13 -35.61
CA GLU A 125 5.53 2.82 -34.34
C GLU A 125 4.96 1.86 -33.31
N LYS A 126 5.64 1.74 -32.16
CA LYS A 126 5.14 0.93 -31.03
C LYS A 126 3.96 1.66 -30.39
N LYS A 127 2.76 1.13 -30.57
CA LYS A 127 1.57 1.64 -29.88
C LYS A 127 1.25 0.73 -28.69
N PHE A 128 1.36 1.29 -27.48
CA PHE A 128 1.09 0.58 -26.24
C PHE A 128 -0.33 0.90 -25.76
N GLU A 129 -1.09 -0.13 -25.42
CA GLU A 129 -2.37 0.03 -24.73
C GLU A 129 -2.17 -0.15 -23.23
N LYS A 130 -2.53 0.89 -22.48
CA LYS A 130 -2.26 0.96 -21.04
C LYS A 130 -3.05 -0.08 -20.27
N GLY A 131 -2.32 -0.88 -19.50
CA GLY A 131 -2.88 -1.69 -18.43
C GLY A 131 -3.24 -0.89 -17.18
N ILE A 132 -3.78 -1.59 -16.19
CA ILE A 132 -4.07 -1.09 -14.85
C ILE A 132 -2.78 -0.67 -14.13
N LEU A 133 -1.66 -1.36 -14.35
CA LEU A 133 -0.38 -1.04 -13.73
C LEU A 133 0.15 0.33 -14.17
N ALA A 134 -0.03 0.69 -15.44
CA ALA A 134 0.33 2.02 -15.96
C ALA A 134 -0.49 3.13 -15.29
N GLN A 135 -1.80 2.91 -15.13
CA GLN A 135 -2.70 3.85 -14.44
C GLN A 135 -2.41 3.94 -12.94
N SER A 136 -1.88 2.86 -12.37
CA SER A 136 -1.57 2.76 -10.95
C SER A 136 -0.28 3.48 -10.58
N ASN A 137 0.58 3.86 -11.53
CA ASN A 137 1.83 4.55 -11.20
C ASN A 137 1.58 5.80 -10.33
N ARG A 138 2.29 5.88 -9.21
CA ARG A 138 2.14 6.87 -8.12
C ARG A 138 0.76 6.88 -7.46
N ASN A 139 -0.09 5.90 -7.69
CA ASN A 139 -1.45 5.78 -7.13
C ASN A 139 -1.55 4.59 -6.16
N ILE A 140 -2.73 4.40 -5.58
CA ILE A 140 -3.04 3.20 -4.80
C ILE A 140 -3.67 2.19 -5.75
N LEU A 141 -3.10 0.98 -5.83
CA LEU A 141 -3.73 -0.15 -6.50
C LEU A 141 -4.50 -0.96 -5.46
N TYR A 142 -5.83 -0.92 -5.55
CA TYR A 142 -6.74 -1.67 -4.69
C TYR A 142 -7.20 -2.93 -5.39
N VAL A 143 -6.99 -4.07 -4.73
CA VAL A 143 -7.42 -5.39 -5.20
C VAL A 143 -8.40 -5.95 -4.18
N ASP A 144 -9.65 -6.10 -4.58
CA ASP A 144 -10.66 -6.73 -3.74
C ASP A 144 -10.60 -8.25 -3.91
N GLU A 145 -10.66 -9.00 -2.80
CA GLU A 145 -10.65 -10.47 -2.80
C GLU A 145 -9.47 -11.04 -3.62
N ILE A 146 -8.24 -10.63 -3.27
CA ILE A 146 -7.01 -11.01 -4.00
C ILE A 146 -6.80 -12.54 -4.07
N ASN A 147 -7.36 -13.28 -3.12
CA ASN A 147 -7.35 -14.75 -3.10
C ASN A 147 -8.15 -15.38 -4.25
N LEU A 148 -8.99 -14.61 -4.95
CA LEU A 148 -9.78 -15.06 -6.11
C LEU A 148 -9.13 -14.74 -7.46
N LEU A 149 -8.02 -13.99 -7.47
CA LEU A 149 -7.26 -13.74 -8.68
C LEU A 149 -6.43 -14.95 -9.07
N ASP A 150 -6.15 -15.07 -10.37
CA ASP A 150 -5.20 -16.04 -10.87
C ASP A 150 -3.79 -15.78 -10.30
N ASP A 151 -3.09 -16.85 -9.90
CA ASP A 151 -1.77 -16.75 -9.26
C ASP A 151 -0.76 -15.93 -10.07
N HIS A 152 -0.76 -16.09 -11.41
CA HIS A 152 0.14 -15.36 -12.30
C HIS A 152 -0.08 -13.84 -12.24
N ILE A 153 -1.34 -13.39 -12.11
CA ILE A 153 -1.65 -11.96 -11.96
C ILE A 153 -1.10 -11.48 -10.63
N VAL A 154 -1.34 -12.23 -9.55
CA VAL A 154 -0.88 -11.85 -8.21
C VAL A 154 0.66 -11.76 -8.17
N ASP A 155 1.37 -12.70 -8.79
CA ASP A 155 2.83 -12.65 -8.93
C ASP A 155 3.29 -11.38 -9.64
N VAL A 156 2.71 -11.05 -10.81
CA VAL A 156 3.06 -9.85 -11.57
C VAL A 156 2.79 -8.57 -10.78
N LEU A 157 1.69 -8.50 -10.03
CA LEU A 157 1.36 -7.35 -9.18
C LEU A 157 2.39 -7.17 -8.06
N LEU A 158 2.77 -8.25 -7.39
CA LEU A 158 3.72 -8.23 -6.29
C LEU A 158 5.13 -7.88 -6.78
N ASP A 159 5.54 -8.40 -7.93
CA ASP A 159 6.83 -8.08 -8.54
C ASP A 159 6.88 -6.62 -9.02
N SER A 160 5.82 -6.14 -9.66
CA SER A 160 5.71 -4.73 -10.05
C SER A 160 5.70 -3.79 -8.85
N ALA A 161 5.01 -4.16 -7.76
CA ALA A 161 5.00 -3.38 -6.52
C ALA A 161 6.38 -3.34 -5.84
N ALA A 162 7.14 -4.43 -5.89
CA ALA A 162 8.48 -4.52 -5.31
C ALA A 162 9.54 -3.81 -6.16
N MET A 163 9.52 -3.99 -7.48
CA MET A 163 10.50 -3.43 -8.41
C MET A 163 10.19 -1.97 -8.78
N GLY A 164 8.91 -1.57 -8.70
CA GLY A 164 8.46 -0.23 -9.08
C GLY A 164 8.42 0.01 -10.59
N VAL A 165 8.55 -1.05 -11.39
CA VAL A 165 8.54 -1.05 -12.85
C VAL A 165 7.70 -2.24 -13.30
N ASN A 166 6.86 -2.03 -14.31
CA ASN A 166 6.19 -3.12 -15.01
C ASN A 166 6.94 -3.38 -16.32
N SER A 167 7.25 -4.64 -16.59
CA SER A 167 7.95 -5.08 -17.80
C SER A 167 7.10 -6.10 -18.53
N ILE A 168 6.98 -5.92 -19.84
CA ILE A 168 6.16 -6.72 -20.73
C ILE A 168 7.06 -7.26 -21.82
N GLU A 169 7.13 -8.58 -21.92
CA GLU A 169 7.92 -9.27 -22.94
C GLU A 169 7.00 -10.15 -23.79
N ARG A 170 6.82 -9.78 -25.07
CA ARG A 170 6.03 -10.54 -26.04
C ARG A 170 6.73 -10.59 -27.38
N GLU A 171 6.84 -11.80 -27.94
CA GLU A 171 7.35 -12.04 -29.30
C GLU A 171 8.72 -11.38 -29.59
N GLY A 172 9.60 -11.34 -28.58
CA GLY A 172 10.94 -10.75 -28.68
C GLY A 172 10.98 -9.22 -28.53
N ILE A 173 9.86 -8.57 -28.25
CA ILE A 173 9.78 -7.14 -27.91
C ILE A 173 9.64 -7.02 -26.40
N SER A 174 10.57 -6.29 -25.77
CA SER A 174 10.49 -5.88 -24.38
C SER A 174 10.05 -4.41 -24.32
N PHE A 175 9.09 -4.11 -23.44
CA PHE A 175 8.63 -2.77 -23.11
C PHE A 175 8.50 -2.66 -21.59
N SER A 176 8.99 -1.56 -21.02
CA SER A 176 8.93 -1.32 -19.58
C SER A 176 8.46 0.09 -19.27
N HIS A 177 7.70 0.24 -18.19
CA HIS A 177 7.25 1.55 -17.73
C HIS A 177 7.24 1.63 -16.20
N PRO A 178 7.35 2.84 -15.62
CA PRO A 178 7.26 3.01 -14.17
C PRO A 178 5.89 2.55 -13.64
N ALA A 179 5.92 1.84 -12.52
CA ALA A 179 4.75 1.29 -11.84
C ALA A 179 4.96 1.34 -10.31
N LYS A 180 5.32 2.51 -9.77
CA LYS A 180 5.49 2.72 -8.32
C LYS A 180 4.15 3.05 -7.68
N PHE A 181 3.43 2.03 -7.23
CA PHE A 181 2.12 2.18 -6.59
C PHE A 181 2.12 1.60 -5.19
N VAL A 182 1.14 2.01 -4.38
CA VAL A 182 0.88 1.40 -3.08
C VAL A 182 -0.13 0.28 -3.28
N LEU A 183 0.31 -0.97 -3.12
CA LEU A 183 -0.54 -2.14 -3.24
C LEU A 183 -1.38 -2.33 -1.97
N VAL A 184 -2.70 -2.41 -2.14
CA VAL A 184 -3.62 -2.77 -1.06
C VAL A 184 -4.49 -3.93 -1.54
N GLY A 185 -4.23 -5.12 -1.01
CA GLY A 185 -5.05 -6.30 -1.22
C GLY A 185 -6.03 -6.49 -0.07
N THR A 186 -7.26 -6.90 -0.35
CA THR A 186 -8.17 -7.44 0.66
C THR A 186 -8.41 -8.92 0.41
N MET A 187 -8.70 -9.66 1.47
CA MET A 187 -9.25 -11.02 1.32
C MET A 187 -10.22 -11.36 2.45
N ASN A 188 -11.12 -12.29 2.15
CA ASN A 188 -11.93 -12.96 3.14
C ASN A 188 -11.36 -14.39 3.33
N PRO A 189 -10.78 -14.72 4.50
CA PRO A 189 -10.24 -16.06 4.76
C PRO A 189 -11.26 -17.19 4.58
N GLU A 190 -12.57 -16.90 4.69
CA GLU A 190 -13.63 -17.89 4.46
C GLU A 190 -13.78 -18.30 2.98
N GLU A 191 -13.34 -17.46 2.05
CA GLU A 191 -13.45 -17.69 0.60
C GLU A 191 -12.18 -18.33 0.01
N GLY A 192 -11.19 -18.65 0.86
CA GLY A 192 -9.95 -19.32 0.46
C GLY A 192 -8.71 -18.63 1.04
N ASP A 193 -7.65 -19.42 1.20
CA ASP A 193 -6.34 -18.93 1.63
C ASP A 193 -5.49 -18.51 0.42
N LEU A 194 -4.72 -17.44 0.58
CA LEU A 194 -3.66 -17.09 -0.37
C LEU A 194 -2.47 -18.04 -0.19
N ARG A 195 -1.82 -18.44 -1.30
CA ARG A 195 -0.62 -19.29 -1.25
C ARG A 195 0.46 -18.65 -0.34
N PRO A 196 1.12 -19.43 0.54
CA PRO A 196 2.14 -18.90 1.46
C PRO A 196 3.27 -18.11 0.77
N GLN A 197 3.65 -18.51 -0.45
CA GLN A 197 4.71 -17.84 -1.21
C GLN A 197 4.33 -16.43 -1.66
N LEU A 198 3.04 -16.19 -1.96
CA LEU A 198 2.52 -14.87 -2.33
C LEU A 198 2.31 -14.01 -1.07
N LEU A 199 1.79 -14.65 -0.02
CA LEU A 199 1.58 -14.02 1.28
C LEU A 199 2.91 -13.46 1.84
N ASP A 200 4.01 -14.19 1.73
CA ASP A 200 5.33 -13.74 2.17
C ASP A 200 5.85 -12.48 1.43
N ARG A 201 5.41 -12.25 0.19
CA ARG A 201 5.79 -11.05 -0.57
C ARG A 201 5.06 -9.80 -0.09
N PHE A 202 3.95 -9.93 0.62
CA PHE A 202 3.30 -8.79 1.26
C PHE A 202 4.15 -8.26 2.42
N GLY A 203 4.32 -6.94 2.42
CA GLY A 203 5.02 -6.21 3.46
C GLY A 203 4.35 -6.31 4.80
N LEU A 204 3.09 -5.87 4.84
CA LEU A 204 2.26 -5.81 6.03
C LEU A 204 1.00 -6.66 5.85
N VAL A 205 0.59 -7.37 6.89
CA VAL A 205 -0.69 -8.07 6.95
C VAL A 205 -1.44 -7.64 8.19
N VAL A 206 -2.71 -7.27 8.02
CA VAL A 206 -3.57 -6.84 9.12
C VAL A 206 -4.85 -7.66 9.12
N ASP A 207 -5.17 -8.21 10.28
CA ASP A 207 -6.47 -8.83 10.56
C ASP A 207 -7.45 -7.78 11.05
N VAL A 208 -8.60 -7.73 10.38
CA VAL A 208 -9.69 -6.81 10.63
C VAL A 208 -10.92 -7.62 10.98
N ALA A 209 -11.42 -7.41 12.20
CA ALA A 209 -12.67 -7.98 12.67
C ALA A 209 -13.74 -6.89 12.78
N GLY A 210 -15.01 -7.31 12.69
CA GLY A 210 -16.12 -6.47 13.09
C GLY A 210 -15.99 -6.06 14.56
N GLU A 211 -16.27 -4.80 14.86
CA GLU A 211 -16.20 -4.28 16.22
C GLU A 211 -17.14 -5.09 17.15
N LYS A 212 -16.66 -5.49 18.32
CA LYS A 212 -17.43 -6.32 19.28
C LYS A 212 -18.00 -5.49 20.42
N GLU A 213 -17.44 -4.31 20.65
CA GLU A 213 -17.90 -3.41 21.70
C GLU A 213 -19.18 -2.66 21.28
N THR A 214 -20.24 -2.78 22.09
CA THR A 214 -21.54 -2.16 21.81
C THR A 214 -21.44 -0.64 21.61
N SER A 215 -20.63 0.03 22.44
CA SER A 215 -20.41 1.49 22.39
C SER A 215 -19.88 1.93 21.01
N LYS A 216 -18.84 1.26 20.52
CA LYS A 216 -18.21 1.55 19.23
C LYS A 216 -19.07 1.13 18.05
N ARG A 217 -19.81 0.00 18.14
CA ARG A 217 -20.79 -0.38 17.12
C ARG A 217 -21.87 0.70 16.94
N VAL A 218 -22.41 1.21 18.05
CA VAL A 218 -23.40 2.30 18.01
C VAL A 218 -22.78 3.56 17.39
N GLU A 219 -21.53 3.87 17.72
CA GLU A 219 -20.81 5.02 17.16
C GLU A 219 -20.62 4.89 15.64
N VAL A 220 -20.24 3.73 15.13
CA VAL A 220 -20.12 3.46 13.68
C VAL A 220 -21.44 3.76 12.97
N VAL A 221 -22.55 3.23 13.50
CA VAL A 221 -23.89 3.45 12.91
C VAL A 221 -24.29 4.92 12.97
N LYS A 222 -24.10 5.58 14.12
CA LYS A 222 -24.43 7.02 14.28
C LYS A 222 -23.67 7.89 13.29
N ARG A 223 -22.34 7.71 13.18
CA ARG A 223 -21.53 8.49 12.25
C ARG A 223 -21.87 8.21 10.79
N ARG A 224 -22.26 6.97 10.46
CA ARG A 224 -22.69 6.62 9.11
C ARG A 224 -24.00 7.33 8.75
N LEU A 225 -24.99 7.32 9.65
CA LEU A 225 -26.25 8.03 9.46
C LEU A 225 -26.06 9.56 9.43
N GLU A 226 -25.16 10.12 10.24
CA GLU A 226 -24.81 11.55 10.21
C GLU A 226 -24.23 11.96 8.85
N PHE A 227 -23.33 11.13 8.29
CA PHE A 227 -22.77 11.36 6.95
C PHE A 227 -23.82 11.23 5.84
N GLU A 228 -24.73 10.26 5.92
CA GLU A 228 -25.80 10.11 4.92
C GLU A 228 -26.83 11.25 4.96
N ALA A 229 -27.08 11.81 6.14
CA ALA A 229 -28.00 12.94 6.31
C ALA A 229 -27.41 14.26 5.76
N ASP A 230 -26.14 14.55 6.04
CA ASP A 230 -25.45 15.75 5.55
C ASP A 230 -23.94 15.49 5.37
N PRO A 231 -23.51 15.02 4.17
CA PRO A 231 -22.11 14.71 3.91
C PRO A 231 -21.19 15.91 4.05
N GLU A 232 -21.62 17.10 3.63
CA GLU A 232 -20.80 18.32 3.63
C GLU A 232 -20.49 18.77 5.06
N LYS A 233 -21.51 18.78 5.92
CA LYS A 233 -21.34 19.10 7.34
C LYS A 233 -20.48 18.06 8.05
N PHE A 234 -20.65 16.78 7.74
CA PHE A 234 -19.85 15.71 8.32
C PHE A 234 -18.38 15.82 7.92
N ILE A 235 -18.07 16.05 6.64
CA ILE A 235 -16.69 16.24 6.19
C ILE A 235 -16.06 17.46 6.88
N LYS A 236 -16.78 18.58 6.95
CA LYS A 236 -16.30 19.80 7.64
C LYS A 236 -16.00 19.59 9.13
N LYS A 237 -16.72 18.68 9.79
CA LYS A 237 -16.48 18.31 11.19
C LYS A 237 -15.12 17.63 11.39
N TYR A 238 -14.66 16.84 10.42
CA TYR A 238 -13.39 16.08 10.49
C TYR A 238 -12.24 16.73 9.71
N GLU A 239 -12.49 17.85 9.02
CA GLU A 239 -11.50 18.56 8.21
C GLU A 239 -10.24 18.93 9.00
N LYS A 240 -10.39 19.30 10.28
CA LYS A 240 -9.24 19.60 11.15
C LYS A 240 -8.37 18.36 11.37
N ASP A 241 -8.97 17.25 11.77
CA ASP A 241 -8.27 15.99 12.04
C ASP A 241 -7.62 15.43 10.76
N GLU A 242 -8.30 15.56 9.61
CA GLU A 242 -7.74 15.17 8.31
C GLU A 242 -6.52 16.01 7.92
N ASN A 243 -6.55 17.32 8.15
CA ASN A 243 -5.41 18.20 7.89
C ASN A 243 -4.24 17.90 8.83
N GLU A 244 -4.49 17.63 10.12
CA GLU A 244 -3.45 17.23 11.07
C GLU A 244 -2.76 15.92 10.64
N LEU A 245 -3.54 14.92 10.23
CA LEU A 245 -3.00 13.65 9.72
C LEU A 245 -2.22 13.84 8.42
N LYS A 246 -2.74 14.65 7.49
CA LYS A 246 -2.06 14.97 6.23
C LYS A 246 -0.70 15.61 6.48
N GLU A 247 -0.63 16.61 7.36
CA GLU A 247 0.63 17.23 7.75
C GLU A 247 1.59 16.23 8.40
N LYS A 248 1.07 15.34 9.27
CA LYS A 248 1.87 14.30 9.90
C LYS A 248 2.49 13.39 8.85
N ILE A 249 1.72 12.92 7.86
CA ILE A 249 2.22 12.08 6.76
C ILE A 249 3.32 12.79 5.96
N GLU A 250 3.11 14.05 5.59
CA GLU A 250 4.08 14.80 4.79
C GLU A 250 5.38 15.11 5.55
N LYS A 251 5.28 15.41 6.86
CA LYS A 251 6.46 15.54 7.74
C LYS A 251 7.21 14.21 7.85
N SER A 252 6.48 13.11 8.00
CA SER A 252 7.05 11.76 8.12
C SER A 252 7.84 11.35 6.88
N LYS A 253 7.32 11.62 5.67
CA LYS A 253 8.04 11.36 4.40
C LYS A 253 9.38 12.09 4.31
N LYS A 254 9.47 13.30 4.88
CA LYS A 254 10.72 14.08 4.91
C LYS A 254 11.71 13.51 5.94
N ILE A 255 11.23 13.18 7.14
CA ILE A 255 12.05 12.63 8.23
C ILE A 255 12.58 11.24 7.89
N LEU A 256 11.81 10.43 7.15
CA LEU A 256 12.15 9.04 6.81
C LEU A 256 13.59 8.85 6.30
N LYS A 257 14.12 9.80 5.52
CA LYS A 257 15.49 9.74 4.96
C LYS A 257 16.59 9.88 6.02
N ASN A 258 16.28 10.46 7.17
CA ASN A 258 17.21 10.77 8.24
C ASN A 258 17.16 9.74 9.39
N VAL A 259 16.14 8.89 9.41
CA VAL A 259 15.94 7.93 10.50
C VAL A 259 17.06 6.89 10.51
N LYS A 260 17.68 6.71 11.68
CA LYS A 260 18.76 5.76 11.91
C LYS A 260 18.26 4.56 12.69
N CYS A 261 18.80 3.40 12.31
CA CYS A 261 18.62 2.14 13.01
C CYS A 261 19.99 1.73 13.57
N SER A 262 20.08 1.51 14.89
CA SER A 262 21.33 1.09 15.53
C SER A 262 21.57 -0.41 15.33
N ASP A 263 22.83 -0.85 15.46
CA ASP A 263 23.19 -2.28 15.40
C ASP A 263 22.41 -3.13 16.42
N GLU A 264 22.10 -2.57 17.59
CA GLU A 264 21.24 -3.22 18.59
C GLU A 264 19.83 -3.51 18.03
N MET A 265 19.24 -2.58 17.26
CA MET A 265 17.92 -2.80 16.67
C MET A 265 17.96 -3.85 15.54
N TYR A 266 19.05 -3.90 14.76
CA TYR A 266 19.27 -4.98 13.79
C TYR A 266 19.37 -6.35 14.47
N GLU A 267 20.09 -6.43 15.61
CA GLU A 267 20.19 -7.65 16.40
C GLU A 267 18.83 -8.07 16.97
N ILE A 268 18.05 -7.12 17.49
CA ILE A 268 16.68 -7.37 17.96
C ILE A 268 15.80 -7.92 16.83
N ALA A 269 15.87 -7.36 15.62
CA ALA A 269 15.11 -7.86 14.47
C ALA A 269 15.41 -9.34 14.20
N ALA A 270 16.71 -9.69 14.12
CA ALA A 270 17.15 -11.04 13.87
C ALA A 270 16.73 -12.00 15.01
N LYS A 271 16.89 -11.58 16.27
CA LYS A 271 16.47 -12.35 17.45
C LYS A 271 14.97 -12.66 17.43
N ILE A 272 14.12 -11.68 17.08
CA ILE A 272 12.67 -11.87 16.94
C ILE A 272 12.37 -12.88 15.84
N SER A 273 12.94 -12.72 14.65
CA SER A 273 12.71 -13.64 13.53
C SER A 273 13.14 -15.07 13.83
N ILE A 274 14.29 -15.25 14.49
CA ILE A 274 14.80 -16.57 14.93
C ILE A 274 13.86 -17.20 15.97
N ALA A 275 13.47 -16.43 16.99
CA ALA A 275 12.59 -16.93 18.05
C ALA A 275 11.21 -17.35 17.52
N LEU A 276 10.71 -16.67 16.48
CA LEU A 276 9.44 -16.97 15.83
C LEU A 276 9.56 -18.02 14.70
N ASN A 277 10.75 -18.60 14.49
CA ASN A 277 11.04 -19.56 13.42
C ASN A 277 10.59 -19.08 12.03
N VAL A 278 10.80 -17.81 11.73
CA VAL A 278 10.49 -17.23 10.43
C VAL A 278 11.64 -17.50 9.47
N ASP A 279 11.31 -18.01 8.28
CA ASP A 279 12.31 -18.36 7.27
C ASP A 279 12.74 -17.12 6.46
N GLY A 280 14.06 -16.97 6.29
CA GLY A 280 14.67 -15.98 5.37
C GLY A 280 14.75 -14.54 5.88
N HIS A 281 15.60 -13.75 5.21
CA HIS A 281 15.92 -12.37 5.62
C HIS A 281 14.87 -11.32 5.25
N ARG A 282 13.84 -11.70 4.48
CA ARG A 282 12.76 -10.79 4.10
C ARG A 282 11.99 -10.32 5.34
N ALA A 283 11.82 -11.21 6.31
CA ALA A 283 11.25 -10.89 7.62
C ALA A 283 12.01 -9.78 8.32
N ASP A 284 13.33 -9.96 8.50
CA ASP A 284 14.21 -8.99 9.15
C ASP A 284 14.12 -7.62 8.47
N ILE A 285 14.24 -7.60 7.14
CA ILE A 285 14.21 -6.37 6.34
C ILE A 285 12.86 -5.67 6.48
N SER A 286 11.74 -6.40 6.43
CA SER A 286 10.41 -5.81 6.60
C SER A 286 10.24 -5.21 8.00
N VAL A 287 10.65 -5.92 9.07
CA VAL A 287 10.57 -5.43 10.45
C VAL A 287 11.35 -4.12 10.58
N ILE A 288 12.60 -4.08 10.12
CA ILE A 288 13.47 -2.91 10.22
C ILE A 288 12.89 -1.74 9.42
N LYS A 289 12.53 -1.94 8.15
CA LYS A 289 11.94 -0.87 7.33
C LYS A 289 10.65 -0.33 7.94
N THR A 290 9.83 -1.19 8.51
CA THR A 290 8.58 -0.81 9.16
C THR A 290 8.86 -0.02 10.43
N ALA A 291 9.81 -0.46 11.27
CA ALA A 291 10.20 0.25 12.49
C ALA A 291 10.81 1.63 12.20
N ILE A 292 11.65 1.76 11.16
CA ILE A 292 12.15 3.04 10.64
C ILE A 292 10.98 3.94 10.23
N THR A 293 9.99 3.39 9.53
CA THR A 293 8.82 4.14 9.07
C THR A 293 7.93 4.57 10.24
N ILE A 294 7.77 3.73 11.27
CA ILE A 294 7.05 4.06 12.51
C ILE A 294 7.77 5.17 13.26
N ALA A 295 9.10 5.10 13.41
CA ALA A 295 9.89 6.15 14.05
C ALA A 295 9.71 7.50 13.32
N ALA A 296 9.79 7.50 11.98
CA ALA A 296 9.51 8.68 11.16
C ALA A 296 8.06 9.19 11.37
N TYR A 297 7.09 8.28 11.44
CA TYR A 297 5.69 8.61 11.68
C TYR A 297 5.45 9.26 13.04
N GLU A 298 6.17 8.82 14.07
CA GLU A 298 6.15 9.45 15.40
C GLU A 298 7.06 10.69 15.50
N GLY A 299 7.65 11.14 14.39
CA GLY A 299 8.49 12.35 14.34
C GLY A 299 9.87 12.19 14.98
N ARG A 300 10.37 10.95 15.10
CA ARG A 300 11.70 10.64 15.65
C ARG A 300 12.68 10.26 14.55
N GLU A 301 13.97 10.52 14.80
CA GLU A 301 15.08 10.14 13.91
C GLU A 301 15.82 8.87 14.36
N ASP A 302 15.44 8.28 15.49
CA ASP A 302 16.03 7.03 16.00
C ASP A 302 14.94 5.99 16.26
N VAL A 303 15.19 4.76 15.80
CA VAL A 303 14.33 3.60 16.03
C VAL A 303 14.42 3.16 17.49
N SER A 304 13.26 2.89 18.09
CA SER A 304 13.14 2.40 19.47
C SER A 304 12.67 0.95 19.52
N LYS A 305 12.87 0.27 20.66
CA LYS A 305 12.34 -1.09 20.89
C LYS A 305 10.82 -1.18 20.72
N LYS A 306 10.08 -0.11 21.03
CA LYS A 306 8.62 -0.05 20.82
C LYS A 306 8.24 -0.05 19.35
N ASP A 307 9.07 0.54 18.49
CA ASP A 307 8.85 0.52 17.04
C ASP A 307 9.09 -0.88 16.48
N MET A 308 10.11 -1.58 17.00
CA MET A 308 10.39 -2.97 16.65
C MET A 308 9.22 -3.90 16.98
N LEU A 309 8.60 -3.72 18.17
CA LEU A 309 7.41 -4.47 18.56
C LEU A 309 6.24 -4.24 17.60
N ARG A 310 5.89 -2.97 17.37
CA ARG A 310 4.79 -2.60 16.46
C ARG A 310 5.05 -3.11 15.04
N ALA A 311 6.28 -2.98 14.56
CA ALA A 311 6.69 -3.49 13.26
C ALA A 311 6.54 -5.00 13.16
N ALA A 312 6.99 -5.76 14.15
CA ALA A 312 6.90 -7.22 14.18
C ALA A 312 5.43 -7.70 14.10
N VAL A 313 4.52 -7.03 14.82
CA VAL A 313 3.07 -7.35 14.80
C VAL A 313 2.45 -7.17 13.43
N LEU A 314 2.95 -6.23 12.62
CA LEU A 314 2.42 -5.97 11.28
C LEU A 314 3.10 -6.82 10.18
N THR A 315 4.31 -7.34 10.43
CA THR A 315 5.18 -7.92 9.38
C THR A 315 5.45 -9.42 9.51
N LEU A 316 5.22 -10.01 10.68
CA LEU A 316 5.58 -11.40 10.97
C LEU A 316 4.43 -12.41 11.05
N PRO A 317 3.17 -12.07 11.44
CA PRO A 317 2.12 -13.08 11.63
C PRO A 317 1.90 -14.00 10.44
N HIS A 318 2.06 -13.48 9.23
CA HIS A 318 1.86 -14.21 7.99
C HIS A 318 3.08 -15.02 7.52
N ARG A 319 4.23 -14.82 8.16
CA ARG A 319 5.50 -15.52 7.88
C ARG A 319 5.84 -16.60 8.91
N MET A 320 5.10 -16.64 10.02
CA MET A 320 5.22 -17.68 11.03
C MET A 320 4.74 -19.02 10.47
N ARG A 321 5.44 -20.10 10.82
CA ARG A 321 4.96 -21.45 10.54
C ARG A 321 3.70 -21.71 11.37
N LYS A 322 2.55 -21.91 10.71
CA LYS A 322 1.33 -22.38 11.37
C LYS A 322 1.61 -23.75 11.98
N THR A 323 1.61 -23.86 13.31
CA THR A 323 1.44 -25.17 13.94
C THR A 323 -0.04 -25.56 13.80
N PRO A 324 -0.40 -26.86 13.69
CA PRO A 324 -1.78 -27.28 13.41
C PRO A 324 -2.84 -26.85 14.44
N PHE A 325 -2.44 -26.25 15.55
CA PHE A 325 -3.29 -25.93 16.71
C PHE A 325 -3.18 -24.47 17.19
N GLU A 326 -2.42 -23.61 16.50
CA GLU A 326 -2.34 -22.18 16.81
C GLU A 326 -2.91 -21.36 15.66
N ASP A 327 -4.01 -20.66 15.92
CA ASP A 327 -4.40 -19.53 15.07
C ASP A 327 -3.22 -18.55 15.09
N GLY A 328 -2.66 -18.23 13.94
CA GLY A 328 -1.44 -17.42 13.76
C GLY A 328 -1.56 -15.95 14.19
N VAL A 329 -2.31 -15.68 15.26
CA VAL A 329 -2.47 -14.39 15.92
C VAL A 329 -1.31 -14.21 16.88
N LEU A 330 -0.39 -13.35 16.48
CA LEU A 330 0.76 -12.97 17.27
C LEU A 330 0.34 -11.93 18.32
N GLU A 331 0.29 -12.34 19.60
CA GLU A 331 -0.04 -11.44 20.70
C GLU A 331 1.12 -10.50 21.03
N GLU A 332 0.84 -9.20 21.06
CA GLU A 332 1.80 -8.14 21.43
C GLU A 332 2.49 -8.44 22.77
N SER A 333 1.75 -8.94 23.76
CA SER A 333 2.26 -9.27 25.09
C SER A 333 3.30 -10.40 25.11
N LYS A 334 3.22 -11.35 24.16
CA LYS A 334 4.22 -12.42 24.02
C LYS A 334 5.50 -11.89 23.41
N LEU A 335 5.41 -10.98 22.44
CA LEU A 335 6.56 -10.29 21.88
C LEU A 335 7.22 -9.33 22.86
N GLU A 336 6.44 -8.60 23.64
CA GLU A 336 6.97 -7.72 24.68
C GLU A 336 7.85 -8.50 25.64
N LYS A 337 7.35 -9.64 26.16
CA LYS A 337 8.14 -10.53 27.01
C LYS A 337 9.40 -11.07 26.32
N LEU A 338 9.30 -11.40 25.02
CA LEU A 338 10.45 -11.85 24.24
C LEU A 338 11.50 -10.74 24.14
N ILE A 339 11.13 -9.52 23.77
CA ILE A 339 12.07 -8.40 23.62
C ILE A 339 12.63 -7.95 24.98
N GLU A 340 11.83 -7.99 26.04
CA GLU A 340 12.31 -7.72 27.40
C GLU A 340 13.29 -8.77 27.91
N SER A 341 13.25 -9.99 27.37
CA SER A 341 14.17 -11.08 27.73
C SER A 341 15.47 -11.12 26.92
N LEU A 342 15.63 -10.26 25.91
CA LEU A 342 16.72 -10.27 24.91
C LEU A 342 17.73 -9.12 25.06
#